data_AF-A0A919PHU6-F1
#
_entry.id   AF-A0A919PHU6-F1
#
_cell.length_a   1.000
_cell.length_b   1.000
_cell.length_c   1.000
_cell.angle_alpha   90.00
_cell.angle_beta   90.00
_cell.angle_gamma   90.00
#
_symmetry.space_group_name_H-M   'P 1'
#
loop_
_entity.id
_entity.type
_entity.pdbx_description
1 polymer ?
#
loop_
_entity_poly.entity_id
_entity_poly.type
_entity_poly.pdbx_seq_one_letter_code
_entity_poly.pdbx_strand_id
1 'polypeptide(L)'
;MVGGMAETQRRPVPRNDDGELDTALAFLTFARESVLIKTEGLSDEQLRRVLVDTGTNLLGLVQHLTVAERYWFGHHLADVEPPQDWDYGMSVPVSRGTEEVLEGYRAASRRSDELIRDLGDPTALAVRPVDGKRVTLRWVLAHMTSETVRHAGHADILREQLDGTTGR
;
A
#
# COMPACT_ATOMS: atom_id res chain seq x y z
N MET A 1 -25.88 1.59 26.10
CA MET A 1 -24.82 2.60 25.98
C MET A 1 -23.76 2.03 25.07
N VAL A 2 -23.71 2.47 23.82
CA VAL A 2 -22.60 2.13 22.92
C VAL A 2 -21.39 2.88 23.46
N GLY A 3 -20.44 2.18 24.07
CA GLY A 3 -19.18 2.78 24.51
C GLY A 3 -18.54 3.45 23.30
N GLY A 4 -18.12 4.71 23.46
CA GLY A 4 -17.54 5.49 22.38
C GLY A 4 -16.41 4.70 21.72
N MET A 5 -16.59 4.33 20.45
CA MET A 5 -15.54 3.73 19.65
C MET A 5 -14.46 4.80 19.49
N ALA A 6 -13.38 4.68 20.25
CA ALA A 6 -12.25 5.57 20.08
C ALA A 6 -11.70 5.38 18.66
N GLU A 7 -11.55 6.49 17.95
CA GLU A 7 -10.93 6.58 16.63
C GLU A 7 -9.40 6.43 16.84
N THR A 8 -8.92 5.20 17.03
CA THR A 8 -7.55 4.95 17.50
C THR A 8 -6.52 4.85 16.36
N GLN A 9 -6.98 4.78 15.11
CA GLN A 9 -6.12 4.47 13.96
C GLN A 9 -6.11 5.53 12.85
N ARG A 10 -6.54 6.76 13.13
CA ARG A 10 -6.47 7.87 12.16
C ARG A 10 -5.19 8.67 12.34
N ARG A 11 -4.44 8.82 11.24
CA ARG A 11 -3.32 9.77 11.16
C ARG A 11 -3.82 11.14 10.71
N PRO A 12 -3.19 12.25 11.15
CA PRO A 12 -3.48 13.56 10.60
C PRO A 12 -3.10 13.60 9.11
N VAL A 13 -3.91 14.28 8.31
CA VAL A 13 -3.63 14.52 6.89
C VAL A 13 -2.31 15.31 6.77
N PRO A 14 -1.39 14.92 5.87
CA PRO A 14 -0.15 15.65 5.65
C PRO A 14 -0.43 17.10 5.19
N ARG A 15 0.45 18.02 5.56
CA ARG A 15 0.37 19.46 5.21
C ARG A 15 1.55 19.93 4.36
N ASN A 16 2.28 19.00 3.76
CA ASN A 16 3.42 19.28 2.90
C ASN A 16 2.93 19.83 1.57
N ASP A 17 3.34 21.06 1.25
CA ASP A 17 3.02 21.80 0.01
C ASP A 17 4.30 22.45 -0.57
N ASP A 18 5.46 21.83 -0.31
CA ASP A 18 6.78 22.34 -0.71
C ASP A 18 7.01 22.22 -2.23
N GLY A 19 6.16 21.47 -2.92
CA GLY A 19 6.18 21.24 -4.35
C GLY A 19 5.25 20.11 -4.76
N GLU A 20 5.01 19.96 -6.07
CA GLU A 20 4.12 18.91 -6.60
C GLU A 20 4.56 17.51 -6.16
N LEU A 21 5.85 17.20 -6.33
CA LEU A 21 6.39 15.87 -6.00
C LEU A 21 6.36 15.60 -4.50
N ASP A 22 6.74 16.58 -3.69
CA ASP A 22 6.74 16.46 -2.22
C ASP A 22 5.33 16.28 -1.67
N THR A 23 4.36 17.02 -2.21
CA THR A 23 2.94 16.87 -1.88
C THR A 23 2.46 15.46 -2.23
N ALA A 24 2.68 15.02 -3.47
CA ALA A 24 2.24 13.70 -3.92
C ALA A 24 2.86 12.57 -3.09
N LEU A 25 4.16 12.67 -2.78
CA LEU A 25 4.86 11.70 -1.96
C LEU A 25 4.33 11.68 -0.52
N ALA A 26 4.05 12.84 0.08
CA ALA A 26 3.48 12.91 1.42
C ALA A 26 2.11 12.22 1.52
N PHE A 27 1.25 12.40 0.51
CA PHE A 27 -0.05 11.70 0.45
C PHE A 27 0.09 10.19 0.21
N LEU A 28 1.06 9.76 -0.60
CA LEU A 28 1.35 8.33 -0.79
C LEU A 28 1.87 7.70 0.52
N THR A 29 2.80 8.35 1.22
CA THR A 29 3.29 7.90 2.52
C THR A 29 2.16 7.80 3.53
N PHE A 30 1.30 8.82 3.62
CA PHE A 30 0.11 8.80 4.46
C PHE A 30 -0.81 7.59 4.15
N ALA A 31 -1.04 7.29 2.88
CA ALA A 31 -1.86 6.14 2.48
C ALA A 31 -1.21 4.80 2.89
N ARG A 32 0.10 4.65 2.68
CA ARG A 32 0.85 3.44 3.05
C ARG A 32 0.83 3.19 4.56
N GLU A 33 1.07 4.25 5.34
CA GLU A 33 1.00 4.19 6.81
C GLU A 33 -0.42 3.85 7.29
N SER A 34 -1.44 4.39 6.65
CA SER A 34 -2.84 4.10 6.98
C SER A 34 -3.14 2.61 6.86
N VAL A 35 -2.59 1.92 5.86
CA VAL A 35 -2.70 0.45 5.74
C VAL A 35 -1.97 -0.26 6.87
N LEU A 36 -0.72 0.11 7.14
CA LEU A 36 0.12 -0.56 8.15
C LEU A 36 -0.50 -0.48 9.56
N ILE A 37 -1.05 0.67 9.94
CA ILE A 37 -1.66 0.86 11.25
C ILE A 37 -2.81 -0.12 11.47
N LYS A 38 -3.57 -0.48 10.43
CA LYS A 38 -4.68 -1.46 10.57
C LYS A 38 -4.21 -2.84 10.97
N THR A 39 -2.91 -3.14 10.83
CA THR A 39 -2.31 -4.41 11.24
C THR A 39 -1.82 -4.43 12.69
N GLU A 40 -1.70 -3.27 13.34
CA GLU A 40 -1.09 -3.16 14.66
C GLU A 40 -1.93 -3.83 15.75
N GLY A 41 -1.27 -4.57 16.64
CA GLY A 41 -1.91 -5.23 17.78
C GLY A 41 -2.76 -6.46 17.45
N LEU A 42 -2.75 -6.95 16.20
CA LEU A 42 -3.44 -8.17 15.79
C LEU A 42 -2.52 -9.39 15.81
N SER A 43 -3.09 -10.56 16.09
CA SER A 43 -2.39 -11.84 15.92
C SER A 43 -2.27 -12.23 14.43
N ASP A 44 -1.35 -13.15 14.12
CA ASP A 44 -1.21 -13.71 12.76
C ASP A 44 -2.54 -14.34 12.29
N GLU A 45 -3.26 -15.03 13.19
CA GLU A 45 -4.58 -15.60 12.89
C GLU A 45 -5.59 -14.51 12.50
N GLN A 46 -5.65 -13.40 13.23
CA GLN A 46 -6.55 -12.28 12.92
C GLN A 46 -6.19 -11.64 11.57
N LEU A 47 -4.90 -11.44 11.30
CA LEU A 47 -4.43 -10.82 10.06
C LEU A 47 -4.73 -11.68 8.81
N ARG A 48 -4.73 -13.01 8.95
CA ARG A 48 -5.04 -13.96 7.89
C ARG A 48 -6.52 -14.32 7.78
N ARG A 49 -7.35 -13.88 8.73
CA ARG A 49 -8.77 -14.22 8.75
C ARG A 49 -9.48 -13.61 7.55
N VAL A 50 -10.11 -14.47 6.74
CA VAL A 50 -11.00 -14.07 5.66
C VAL A 50 -12.34 -13.64 6.24
N LEU A 51 -12.78 -12.42 5.93
CA LEU A 51 -14.00 -11.82 6.47
C LEU A 51 -15.04 -11.46 5.39
N VAL A 52 -14.70 -11.68 4.13
CA VAL A 52 -15.58 -11.41 2.98
C VAL A 52 -15.45 -12.55 1.96
N ASP A 53 -16.52 -12.79 1.20
CA ASP A 53 -16.62 -13.93 0.26
C ASP A 53 -15.55 -13.91 -0.85
N THR A 54 -14.98 -12.74 -1.14
CA THR A 54 -13.88 -12.59 -2.12
C THR A 54 -12.56 -13.16 -1.61
N GLY A 55 -12.47 -13.64 -0.37
CA GLY A 55 -11.24 -14.19 0.21
C GLY A 55 -10.30 -13.14 0.80
N THR A 56 -10.69 -11.87 0.84
CA THR A 56 -9.82 -10.77 1.29
C THR A 56 -9.60 -10.81 2.80
N ASN A 57 -8.34 -10.66 3.21
CA ASN A 57 -7.88 -10.49 4.59
C ASN A 57 -6.81 -9.39 4.68
N LEU A 58 -6.48 -8.92 5.88
CA LEU A 58 -5.57 -7.79 6.08
C LEU A 58 -4.15 -8.08 5.57
N LEU A 59 -3.61 -9.28 5.83
CA LEU A 59 -2.26 -9.63 5.40
C LEU A 59 -2.17 -9.73 3.87
N GLY A 60 -3.23 -10.21 3.23
CA GLY A 60 -3.39 -10.28 1.78
C GLY A 60 -3.44 -8.90 1.12
N LEU A 61 -4.08 -7.92 1.76
CA LEU A 61 -4.05 -6.54 1.28
C LEU A 61 -2.64 -5.95 1.31
N VAL A 62 -1.88 -6.18 2.39
CA VAL A 62 -0.48 -5.74 2.49
C VAL A 62 0.39 -6.41 1.43
N GLN A 63 0.18 -7.71 1.20
CA GLN A 63 0.90 -8.44 0.17
C GLN A 63 0.61 -7.90 -1.23
N HIS A 64 -0.65 -7.67 -1.57
CA HIS A 64 -1.06 -7.08 -2.85
C HIS A 64 -0.40 -5.72 -3.07
N LEU A 65 -0.44 -4.83 -2.08
CA LEU A 65 0.19 -3.52 -2.17
C LEU A 65 1.72 -3.60 -2.27
N THR A 66 2.36 -4.59 -1.63
CA THR A 66 3.79 -4.85 -1.80
C THR A 66 4.14 -5.20 -3.24
N VAL A 67 3.32 -6.01 -3.90
CA VAL A 67 3.51 -6.37 -5.31
C VAL A 67 3.24 -5.15 -6.20
N ALA A 68 2.17 -4.39 -5.91
CA ALA A 68 1.85 -3.16 -6.64
C ALA A 68 3.00 -2.14 -6.60
N GLU A 69 3.61 -1.91 -5.44
CA GLU A 69 4.80 -1.05 -5.29
C GLU A 69 5.93 -1.48 -6.23
N ARG A 70 6.29 -2.77 -6.19
CA ARG A 70 7.38 -3.31 -7.01
C ARG A 70 7.04 -3.32 -8.49
N TYR A 71 5.76 -3.47 -8.86
CA TYR A 71 5.32 -3.44 -10.25
C TYR A 71 5.32 -2.04 -10.82
N TRP A 72 4.71 -1.08 -10.14
CA TRP A 72 4.54 0.25 -10.69
C TRP A 72 5.81 1.09 -10.60
N PHE A 73 6.48 1.11 -9.45
CA PHE A 73 7.73 1.87 -9.28
C PHE A 73 8.96 1.08 -9.71
N GLY A 74 9.01 -0.23 -9.44
CA GLY A 74 10.14 -1.07 -9.88
C GLY A 74 10.08 -1.37 -11.37
N HIS A 75 9.11 -2.16 -11.80
CA HIS A 75 9.04 -2.66 -13.17
C HIS A 75 8.72 -1.58 -14.21
N HIS A 76 7.63 -0.84 -14.02
CA HIS A 76 7.23 0.17 -15.01
C HIS A 76 8.14 1.39 -15.01
N LEU A 77 8.35 1.99 -13.84
CA LEU A 77 9.10 3.23 -13.73
C LEU A 77 10.61 3.04 -13.85
N ALA A 78 11.19 1.98 -13.27
CA ALA A 78 12.64 1.79 -13.15
C ALA A 78 13.22 0.56 -13.87
N ASP A 79 12.43 -0.11 -14.71
CA ASP A 79 12.86 -1.28 -15.50
C ASP A 79 13.40 -2.47 -14.68
N VAL A 80 12.98 -2.57 -13.41
CA VAL A 80 13.37 -3.68 -12.55
C VAL A 80 12.59 -4.92 -12.96
N GLU A 81 13.30 -5.96 -13.39
CA GLU A 81 12.64 -7.21 -13.78
C GLU A 81 12.01 -7.89 -12.55
N PRO A 82 10.73 -8.28 -12.63
CA PRO A 82 10.08 -8.97 -11.53
C PRO A 82 10.61 -10.39 -11.34
N PRO A 83 10.49 -10.94 -10.12
CA PRO A 83 10.56 -12.38 -9.91
C PRO A 83 9.60 -13.13 -10.84
N GLN A 84 10.02 -14.28 -11.35
CA GLN A 84 9.21 -15.10 -12.26
C GLN A 84 7.93 -15.64 -11.60
N ASP A 85 7.88 -15.68 -10.28
CA ASP A 85 6.83 -16.27 -9.44
C ASP A 85 5.95 -15.21 -8.75
N TRP A 86 5.85 -14.00 -9.32
CA TRP A 86 4.97 -12.98 -8.77
C TRP A 86 3.51 -13.43 -8.71
N ASP A 87 2.99 -13.49 -7.49
CA ASP A 87 1.57 -13.59 -7.22
C ASP A 87 0.97 -12.18 -7.13
N TYR A 88 0.24 -11.78 -8.17
CA TYR A 88 -0.52 -10.52 -8.20
C TYR A 88 -1.83 -10.59 -7.41
N GLY A 89 -2.11 -11.73 -6.77
CA GLY A 89 -3.24 -11.93 -5.90
C GLY A 89 -3.00 -11.42 -4.47
N MET A 90 -4.00 -11.65 -3.63
CA MET A 90 -3.99 -11.31 -2.20
C MET A 90 -3.64 -12.52 -1.32
N SER A 91 -3.03 -13.56 -1.88
CA SER A 91 -2.69 -14.77 -1.14
C SER A 91 -1.37 -14.62 -0.41
N VAL A 92 -1.31 -15.12 0.82
CA VAL A 92 -0.08 -15.20 1.60
C VAL A 92 0.14 -16.65 2.01
N PRO A 93 1.20 -17.32 1.50
CA PRO A 93 1.52 -18.67 1.90
C PRO A 93 1.66 -18.80 3.42
N VAL A 94 1.25 -19.93 3.99
CA VAL A 94 1.37 -20.20 5.43
C VAL A 94 2.84 -20.24 5.87
N SER A 95 3.75 -20.60 4.96
CA SER A 95 5.20 -20.59 5.21
C SER A 95 5.79 -19.18 5.36
N ARG A 96 5.08 -18.14 4.93
CA ARG A 96 5.57 -16.76 4.94
C ARG A 96 5.03 -16.03 6.16
N GLY A 97 5.89 -15.64 7.09
CA GLY A 97 5.47 -15.05 8.37
C GLY A 97 4.87 -13.65 8.23
N THR A 98 3.98 -13.25 9.15
CA THR A 98 3.38 -11.90 9.17
C THR A 98 4.43 -10.79 9.11
N GLU A 99 5.44 -10.84 9.99
CA GLU A 99 6.47 -9.79 10.03
C GLU A 99 7.24 -9.67 8.71
N GLU A 100 7.48 -10.80 8.05
CA GLU A 100 8.14 -10.84 6.74
C GLU A 100 7.30 -10.16 5.64
N VAL A 101 5.97 -10.29 5.70
CA VAL A 101 5.06 -9.61 4.77
C VAL A 101 5.04 -8.11 5.06
N LEU A 102 4.90 -7.72 6.33
CA LEU A 102 4.86 -6.30 6.72
C LEU A 102 6.19 -5.60 6.39
N GLU A 103 7.33 -6.23 6.70
CA GLU A 103 8.64 -5.67 6.34
C GLU A 103 8.87 -5.68 4.83
N GLY A 104 8.34 -6.68 4.11
CA GLY A 104 8.33 -6.70 2.65
C GLY A 104 7.65 -5.45 2.06
N TYR A 105 6.53 -5.03 2.63
CA TYR A 105 5.82 -3.82 2.22
C TYR A 105 6.59 -2.54 2.56
N ARG A 106 7.17 -2.45 3.76
CA ARG A 106 8.01 -1.31 4.15
C ARG A 106 9.24 -1.19 3.27
N ALA A 107 9.92 -2.29 2.97
CA ALA A 107 11.08 -2.33 2.09
C ALA A 107 10.72 -1.92 0.66
N ALA A 108 9.59 -2.41 0.12
CA ALA A 108 9.10 -1.99 -1.19
C ALA A 108 8.81 -0.48 -1.22
N SER A 109 8.14 0.05 -0.20
CA SER A 109 7.84 1.48 -0.08
C SER A 109 9.11 2.33 -0.04
N ARG A 110 10.12 1.94 0.77
CA ARG A 110 11.41 2.65 0.82
C ARG A 110 12.11 2.65 -0.54
N ARG A 111 12.09 1.51 -1.24
CA ARG A 111 12.68 1.40 -2.58
C ARG A 111 11.96 2.29 -3.59
N SER A 112 10.63 2.32 -3.55
CA SER A 112 9.84 3.23 -4.37
C SER A 112 10.20 4.69 -4.10
N ASP A 113 10.34 5.08 -2.83
CA ASP A 113 10.71 6.44 -2.44
C ASP A 113 12.09 6.86 -2.96
N GLU A 114 13.08 5.96 -2.94
CA GLU A 114 14.39 6.19 -3.57
C GLU A 114 14.23 6.47 -5.06
N LEU A 115 13.50 5.61 -5.79
CA LEU A 115 13.28 5.75 -7.23
C LEU A 115 12.55 7.04 -7.61
N ILE A 116 11.54 7.42 -6.81
CA ILE A 116 10.78 8.67 -6.99
C ILE A 116 11.70 9.88 -6.82
N ARG A 117 12.55 9.88 -5.78
CA ARG A 117 13.49 10.99 -5.52
C ARG A 117 14.63 11.05 -6.53
N ASP A 118 15.14 9.90 -6.97
CA ASP A 118 16.20 9.82 -7.97
C ASP A 118 15.74 10.41 -9.32
N LEU A 119 14.47 10.20 -9.69
CA LEU A 119 13.89 10.83 -10.88
C LEU A 119 13.66 12.33 -10.69
N GLY A 120 13.08 12.73 -9.55
CA GLY A 120 12.89 14.14 -9.17
C GLY A 120 11.96 14.98 -10.07
N ASP A 121 11.54 14.45 -11.21
CA ASP A 121 10.71 15.13 -12.21
C ASP A 121 9.36 14.41 -12.38
N PRO A 122 8.24 15.00 -11.95
CA PRO A 122 6.90 14.44 -12.15
C PRO A 122 6.53 14.15 -13.62
N THR A 123 7.21 14.80 -14.58
CA THR A 123 6.99 14.60 -16.02
C THR A 123 7.84 13.47 -16.62
N ALA A 124 8.79 12.91 -15.86
CA ALA A 124 9.61 11.79 -16.30
C ALA A 124 8.73 10.61 -16.73
N LEU A 125 9.04 10.02 -17.89
CA LEU A 125 8.30 8.88 -18.42
C LEU A 125 8.80 7.57 -17.81
N ALA A 126 7.86 6.70 -17.47
CA ALA A 126 8.13 5.31 -17.12
C ALA A 126 8.94 4.63 -18.24
N VAL A 127 9.91 3.79 -17.84
CA VAL A 127 10.76 3.07 -18.79
C VAL A 127 9.93 2.07 -19.60
N ARG A 128 9.04 1.32 -18.94
CA ARG A 128 8.17 0.36 -19.61
C ARG A 128 6.76 0.92 -19.85
N PRO A 129 6.20 0.71 -21.05
CA PRO A 129 4.85 1.16 -21.36
C PRO A 129 3.79 0.37 -20.58
N VAL A 130 2.64 1.02 -20.36
CA VAL A 130 1.39 0.44 -19.86
C VAL A 130 0.43 0.44 -21.04
N ASP A 131 -0.03 -0.73 -21.48
CA ASP A 131 -0.90 -0.88 -22.65
C ASP A 131 -0.39 -0.14 -23.90
N GLY A 132 0.92 -0.22 -24.15
CA GLY A 132 1.59 0.41 -25.29
C GLY A 132 1.89 1.91 -25.12
N LYS A 133 1.60 2.51 -23.96
CA LYS A 133 1.78 3.95 -23.72
C LYS A 133 2.71 4.17 -22.53
N ARG A 134 3.71 5.05 -22.67
CA ARG A 134 4.52 5.46 -21.52
C ARG A 134 3.76 6.50 -20.71
N VAL A 135 3.59 6.21 -19.43
CA VAL A 135 2.96 7.10 -18.45
C VAL A 135 4.02 7.89 -17.70
N THR A 136 3.66 9.03 -17.11
CA THR A 136 4.59 9.86 -16.33
C THR A 136 4.68 9.40 -14.88
N LEU A 137 5.74 9.79 -14.16
CA LEU A 137 5.87 9.61 -12.71
C LEU A 137 4.65 10.19 -11.98
N ARG A 138 4.17 11.37 -12.37
CA ARG A 138 2.93 11.97 -11.86
C ARG A 138 1.74 11.01 -11.95
N TRP A 139 1.57 10.36 -13.11
CA TRP A 139 0.48 9.41 -13.31
C TRP A 139 0.64 8.18 -12.41
N VAL A 140 1.85 7.63 -12.31
CA VAL A 140 2.14 6.47 -11.45
C VAL A 140 1.89 6.78 -9.98
N LEU A 141 2.31 7.95 -9.49
CA LEU A 141 2.03 8.42 -8.13
C LEU A 141 0.53 8.55 -7.86
N ALA A 142 -0.22 9.16 -8.79
CA ALA A 142 -1.66 9.31 -8.67
C ALA A 142 -2.37 7.95 -8.63
N HIS A 143 -1.96 7.02 -9.50
CA HIS A 143 -2.49 5.66 -9.54
C HIS A 143 -2.22 4.90 -8.24
N MET A 144 -0.96 4.86 -7.79
CA MET A 144 -0.55 4.14 -6.59
C MET A 144 -1.15 4.72 -5.31
N THR A 145 -1.30 6.05 -5.23
CA THR A 145 -2.01 6.69 -4.11
C THR A 145 -3.47 6.28 -4.09
N SER A 146 -4.16 6.32 -5.24
CA SER A 146 -5.57 5.93 -5.34
C SER A 146 -5.79 4.45 -4.99
N GLU A 147 -4.91 3.57 -5.47
CA GLU A 147 -4.95 2.13 -5.18
C GLU A 147 -4.74 1.85 -3.69
N THR A 148 -3.75 2.52 -3.08
CA THR A 148 -3.44 2.34 -1.67
C THR A 148 -4.56 2.86 -0.77
N VAL A 149 -5.12 4.04 -1.06
CA VAL A 149 -6.24 4.61 -0.29
C VAL A 149 -7.49 3.73 -0.41
N ARG A 150 -7.79 3.19 -1.60
CA ARG A 150 -8.89 2.24 -1.79
C ARG A 150 -8.73 1.02 -0.88
N HIS A 151 -7.52 0.46 -0.80
CA HIS A 151 -7.24 -0.69 0.05
C HIS A 151 -7.17 -0.35 1.55
N ALA A 152 -6.76 0.87 1.92
CA ALA A 152 -6.85 1.34 3.30
C ALA A 152 -8.31 1.37 3.79
N GLY A 153 -9.24 1.84 2.95
CA GLY A 153 -10.67 1.81 3.27
C GLY A 153 -11.23 0.39 3.41
N HIS A 154 -10.77 -0.57 2.59
CA HIS A 154 -11.10 -1.98 2.81
C HIS A 154 -10.53 -2.50 4.14
N ALA A 155 -9.30 -2.13 4.47
CA ALA A 155 -8.65 -2.53 5.72
C ALA A 155 -9.38 -1.98 6.96
N ASP A 156 -9.96 -0.78 6.90
CA ASP A 156 -10.82 -0.26 7.97
C ASP A 156 -12.02 -1.17 8.26
N ILE A 157 -12.73 -1.61 7.21
CA ILE A 157 -13.91 -2.47 7.35
C ILE A 157 -13.54 -3.86 7.85
N LEU A 158 -12.38 -4.40 7.44
CA LEU A 158 -11.87 -5.66 7.96
C LEU A 158 -11.45 -5.52 9.43
N ARG A 159 -10.82 -4.39 9.79
CA ARG A 159 -10.38 -4.15 11.16
C ARG A 159 -11.57 -4.02 12.10
N GLU A 160 -12.59 -3.24 11.73
CA GLU A 160 -13.82 -3.08 12.51
C GLU A 160 -14.49 -4.44 12.78
N GLN A 161 -14.51 -5.33 11.79
CA GLN A 161 -15.07 -6.68 11.94
C GLN A 161 -14.24 -7.61 12.84
N LEU A 162 -12.92 -7.37 12.99
CA LEU A 162 -12.04 -8.21 13.82
C LEU A 162 -12.17 -7.88 15.30
N ASP A 163 -12.15 -6.61 15.66
CA ASP A 163 -12.07 -6.18 17.06
C ASP A 163 -12.83 -4.89 17.40
N GLY A 164 -13.59 -4.34 16.44
CA GLY A 164 -14.35 -3.09 16.63
C GLY A 164 -13.49 -1.82 16.57
N THR A 165 -12.19 -1.91 16.29
CA THR A 165 -11.33 -0.73 16.09
C THR A 165 -11.69 -0.01 14.80
N THR A 166 -11.70 1.33 14.83
CA THR A 166 -11.99 2.17 13.65
C THR A 166 -10.88 3.20 13.41
N GLY A 167 -10.76 3.67 12.17
CA GLY A 167 -9.84 4.76 11.82
C GLY A 167 -10.39 5.74 10.79
N ARG A 168 -11.70 6.01 10.85
CA ARG A 168 -12.43 6.96 10.01
C ARG A 168 -12.51 8.34 10.63
#